data_AF-A0A5D0TQN9-F1
#
_entry.id   AF-A0A5D0TQN9-F1
#
_cell.length_a   1.000
_cell.length_b   1.000
_cell.length_c   1.000
_cell.angle_alpha   90.00
_cell.angle_beta   90.00
_cell.angle_gamma   90.00
#
_symmetry.space_group_name_H-M   'P 1'
#
loop_
_entity.id
_entity.type
_entity.pdbx_description
1 polymer ?
#
loop_
_entity_poly.entity_id
_entity_poly.type
_entity_poly.pdbx_seq_one_letter_code
_entity_poly.pdbx_strand_id
1 'polypeptide(L)'
;MTGRPDLAGRSPAQARHAVTEPVACPDLPCPDCGRPRYLQPPEVGPDGTAHGTTSGIGCATIDCPTAGLPLPVWLAIDRAVAAGAADLCPAGRPRPRAHGLPVPWVTPVTRATGPLWRDLHTARLARAQLESLCQVCGLGCDRRFSLIVDPHGHCLTSAPLHEECARLALAVCPAPSRARARTVTATRAQIHTRGDIAVELAMTQTWRYKEPRSGAT
;
A
#
# COMPACT_ATOMS: atom_id res chain seq x y z
N MET A 1 39.90 10.81 21.13
CA MET A 1 38.58 10.69 21.77
C MET A 1 37.57 11.42 20.90
N THR A 2 36.95 10.70 19.95
CA THR A 2 35.99 11.25 18.98
C THR A 2 34.58 10.99 19.48
N GLY A 3 33.89 12.04 19.93
CA GLY A 3 32.50 11.98 20.37
C GLY A 3 31.58 11.60 19.21
N ARG A 4 30.85 10.49 19.38
CA ARG A 4 29.69 10.15 18.54
C ARG A 4 28.53 11.08 18.96
N PRO A 5 27.84 11.75 18.02
CA PRO A 5 26.63 12.47 18.36
C PRO A 5 25.52 11.47 18.71
N ASP A 6 24.89 11.75 19.83
CA ASP A 6 23.78 11.02 20.42
C ASP A 6 22.54 11.13 19.52
N LEU A 7 22.12 10.00 18.92
CA LEU A 7 20.88 9.90 18.14
C LEU A 7 19.69 9.42 18.99
N ALA A 8 19.81 9.42 20.32
CA ALA A 8 18.72 9.10 21.23
C ALA A 8 17.87 10.36 21.49
N GLY A 9 16.68 10.45 20.87
CA GLY A 9 15.73 11.48 21.32
C GLY A 9 14.55 11.84 20.44
N ARG A 10 14.33 11.24 19.26
CA ARG A 10 13.10 11.49 18.51
C ARG A 10 12.04 10.45 18.86
N SER A 11 10.97 10.92 19.52
CA SER A 11 9.77 10.11 19.73
C SER A 11 9.18 9.65 18.39
N PRO A 12 8.68 8.39 18.26
CA PRO A 12 7.94 7.95 17.08
C PRO A 12 6.74 8.85 16.72
N ALA A 13 6.24 9.64 17.68
CA ALA A 13 5.19 10.63 17.45
C ALA A 13 5.68 11.92 16.77
N GLN A 14 6.97 12.25 16.85
CA GLN A 14 7.57 13.46 16.26
C GLN A 14 8.06 13.26 14.81
N ALA A 15 8.05 12.03 14.29
CA ALA A 15 8.23 11.75 12.87
C ALA A 15 6.96 12.05 12.02
N ARG A 16 5.95 12.71 12.61
CA ARG A 16 4.68 13.09 11.97
C ARG A 16 4.73 14.48 11.31
N HIS A 17 5.90 14.92 10.84
CA HIS A 17 5.94 16.11 10.01
C HIS A 17 5.26 15.79 8.68
N ALA A 18 4.15 16.49 8.43
CA ALA A 18 3.60 16.65 7.10
C ALA A 18 4.77 17.05 6.18
N VAL A 19 4.98 16.28 5.13
CA VAL A 19 5.91 16.63 4.07
C VAL A 19 5.32 17.86 3.39
N THR A 20 5.73 19.05 3.84
CA THR A 20 5.29 20.33 3.27
C THR A 20 6.04 20.66 1.99
N GLU A 21 7.21 20.04 1.77
CA GLU A 21 8.03 20.26 0.58
C GLU A 21 7.93 19.07 -0.38
N PRO A 22 7.72 19.32 -1.68
CA PRO A 22 7.72 18.25 -2.69
C PRO A 22 9.04 17.46 -2.66
N VAL A 23 8.95 16.12 -2.58
CA VAL A 23 10.13 15.25 -2.55
C VAL A 23 10.41 14.69 -3.93
N ALA A 24 11.57 15.02 -4.51
CA ALA A 24 11.99 14.51 -5.81
C ALA A 24 12.20 12.98 -5.78
N CYS A 25 11.63 12.29 -6.76
CA CYS A 25 11.74 10.84 -6.98
C CYS A 25 12.50 10.56 -8.28
N PRO A 26 13.83 10.44 -8.23
CA PRO A 26 14.65 10.23 -9.42
C PRO A 26 14.40 8.87 -10.09
N ASP A 27 13.88 7.89 -9.35
CA ASP A 27 13.46 6.57 -9.85
C ASP A 27 12.13 6.58 -10.59
N LEU A 28 11.42 7.71 -10.58
CA LEU A 28 10.13 7.89 -11.26
C LEU A 28 10.19 9.10 -12.21
N PRO A 29 10.98 9.01 -13.31
CA PRO A 29 11.13 10.12 -14.25
C PRO A 29 9.83 10.40 -15.01
N CYS A 30 9.65 11.66 -15.41
CA CYS A 30 8.59 12.05 -16.34
C CYS A 30 8.88 11.43 -17.73
N PRO A 31 7.91 10.76 -18.38
CA PRO A 31 8.11 10.16 -19.69
C PRO A 31 8.32 11.21 -20.80
N ASP A 32 7.86 12.44 -20.61
CA ASP A 32 7.94 13.49 -21.65
C ASP A 32 9.26 14.26 -21.63
N CYS A 33 9.79 14.57 -20.44
CA CYS A 33 11.01 15.38 -20.30
C CYS A 33 12.18 14.67 -19.60
N GLY A 34 11.99 13.43 -19.12
CA GLY A 34 13.00 12.64 -18.43
C GLY A 34 13.38 13.13 -17.03
N ARG A 35 12.89 14.31 -16.61
CA ARG A 35 13.22 14.89 -15.29
C ARG A 35 12.53 14.12 -14.15
N PRO A 36 13.12 14.10 -12.94
CA PRO A 36 12.46 13.54 -11.76
C PRO A 36 11.09 14.15 -11.53
N ARG A 37 10.12 13.31 -11.15
CA ARG A 37 8.84 13.79 -10.62
C ARG A 37 8.92 14.01 -9.11
N TYR A 38 7.95 14.71 -8.56
CA TYR A 38 7.91 15.06 -7.15
C TYR A 38 6.69 14.44 -6.50
N LEU A 39 6.88 13.81 -5.34
CA LEU A 39 5.79 13.37 -4.49
C LEU A 39 5.06 14.60 -3.96
N GLN A 40 3.76 14.60 -4.17
CA GLN A 40 2.85 15.59 -3.64
C GLN A 40 2.20 15.02 -2.39
N PRO A 41 2.09 15.80 -1.31
CA PRO A 41 1.29 15.38 -0.16
C PRO A 41 -0.17 15.14 -0.60
N PRO A 42 -0.93 14.28 0.12
CA PRO A 42 -2.36 14.15 -0.12
C PRO A 42 -3.00 15.54 -0.06
N GLU A 43 -3.88 15.85 -1.01
CA GLU A 43 -4.61 17.10 -0.99
C GLU A 43 -5.45 17.16 0.28
N VAL A 44 -5.28 18.23 1.06
CA VAL A 44 -6.09 18.50 2.24
C VAL A 44 -7.14 19.51 1.82
N GLY A 45 -8.41 19.10 1.89
CA GLY A 45 -9.55 19.95 1.64
C GLY A 45 -9.63 21.17 2.58
N PRO A 46 -10.47 22.15 2.26
CA PRO A 46 -10.63 23.36 3.07
C PRO A 46 -11.13 23.07 4.50
N ASP A 47 -11.73 21.91 4.74
CA ASP A 47 -12.17 21.43 6.04
C ASP A 47 -11.06 20.70 6.84
N GLY A 48 -9.84 20.63 6.30
CA GLY A 48 -8.73 19.91 6.91
C GLY A 48 -8.77 18.39 6.69
N THR A 49 -9.73 17.88 5.90
CA THR A 49 -9.79 16.45 5.58
C THR A 49 -8.91 16.13 4.37
N ALA A 50 -8.13 15.06 4.44
CA ALA A 50 -7.40 14.58 3.27
C ALA A 50 -8.43 14.06 2.24
N HIS A 51 -8.52 14.71 1.08
CA HIS A 51 -9.31 14.25 -0.05
C HIS A 51 -8.46 13.25 -0.84
N GLY A 52 -8.81 11.97 -0.70
CA GLY A 52 -8.05 10.87 -1.29
C GLY A 52 -7.05 10.26 -0.31
N THR A 53 -6.86 8.94 -0.44
CA THR A 53 -5.97 8.17 0.44
C THR A 53 -4.59 7.92 -0.17
N THR A 54 -4.37 8.35 -1.41
CA THR A 54 -3.17 8.01 -2.18
C THR A 54 -2.38 9.27 -2.51
N SER A 55 -1.08 9.27 -2.19
CA SER A 55 -0.19 10.36 -2.59
C SER A 55 -0.14 10.48 -4.12
N GLY A 56 -0.05 11.72 -4.59
CA GLY A 56 0.15 12.04 -6.00
C GLY A 56 1.64 12.15 -6.32
N ILE A 57 1.99 12.02 -7.60
CA ILE A 57 3.31 12.35 -8.11
C ILE A 57 3.19 13.13 -9.42
N GLY A 58 3.92 14.24 -9.55
CA GLY A 58 3.78 15.16 -10.69
C GLY A 58 5.12 15.66 -11.23
N CYS A 59 5.15 16.07 -12.50
CA CYS A 59 6.29 16.78 -13.06
C CYS A 59 6.25 18.25 -12.63
N ALA A 60 7.37 18.79 -12.16
CA ALA A 60 7.51 20.22 -11.81
C ALA A 60 8.38 21.00 -12.81
N THR A 61 8.76 20.37 -13.94
CA THR A 61 9.57 21.06 -14.97
C THR A 61 8.67 22.01 -15.74
N ILE A 62 9.01 23.30 -15.68
CA ILE A 62 8.37 24.36 -16.48
C ILE A 62 8.46 23.95 -17.96
N ASP A 63 7.38 24.19 -18.71
CA ASP A 63 7.21 23.83 -20.14
C ASP A 63 7.07 22.33 -20.47
N CYS A 64 7.06 21.44 -19.47
CA CYS A 64 6.71 20.05 -19.72
C CYS A 64 5.20 19.91 -19.99
N PRO A 65 4.75 19.17 -21.02
CA PRO A 65 3.32 19.01 -21.34
C PRO A 65 2.53 18.32 -20.22
N THR A 66 3.19 17.58 -19.33
CA THR A 66 2.58 16.95 -18.15
C THR A 66 2.93 17.65 -16.83
N ALA A 67 3.49 18.86 -16.89
CA ALA A 67 3.74 19.66 -15.69
C ALA A 67 2.44 19.89 -14.90
N GLY A 68 2.49 19.66 -13.58
CA GLY A 68 1.35 19.87 -12.69
C GLY A 68 0.21 18.85 -12.80
N LEU A 69 0.25 17.89 -13.74
CA LEU A 69 -0.76 16.82 -13.82
C LEU A 69 -0.41 15.70 -12.83
N PRO A 70 -1.18 15.52 -11.74
CA PRO A 70 -0.89 14.49 -10.75
C PRO A 70 -1.17 13.10 -11.33
N LEU A 71 -0.30 12.17 -11.01
CA LEU A 71 -0.48 10.74 -11.26
C LEU A 71 -0.51 9.99 -9.94
N PRO A 72 -1.31 8.92 -9.77
CA PRO A 72 -1.14 8.02 -8.65
C PRO A 72 0.29 7.44 -8.63
N VAL A 73 0.94 7.42 -7.45
CA VAL A 73 2.33 6.94 -7.33
C VAL A 73 2.49 5.52 -7.86
N TRP A 74 1.53 4.64 -7.59
CA TRP A 74 1.58 3.25 -8.06
C TRP A 74 1.65 3.14 -9.59
N LEU A 75 0.97 4.04 -10.31
CA LEU A 75 0.98 4.05 -11.77
C LEU A 75 2.31 4.58 -12.33
N ALA A 76 2.97 5.51 -11.61
CA ALA A 76 4.33 5.91 -11.95
C ALA A 76 5.31 4.73 -11.78
N ILE A 77 5.16 3.97 -10.70
CA ILE A 77 5.99 2.78 -10.44
C ILE A 77 5.81 1.74 -11.54
N ASP A 78 4.57 1.36 -11.88
CA ASP A 78 4.31 0.39 -12.95
C ASP A 78 4.92 0.83 -14.29
N ARG A 79 4.80 2.11 -14.64
CA ARG A 79 5.41 2.66 -15.87
C ARG A 79 6.93 2.61 -15.83
N ALA A 80 7.55 2.96 -14.70
CA ALA A 80 9.00 2.90 -14.54
C ALA A 80 9.51 1.45 -14.65
N VAL A 81 8.83 0.50 -13.99
CA VAL A 81 9.17 -0.93 -14.07
C VAL A 81 9.00 -1.46 -15.49
N ALA A 82 7.92 -1.11 -16.19
CA ALA A 82 7.71 -1.46 -17.59
C ALA A 82 8.80 -0.88 -18.51
N ALA A 83 9.38 0.28 -18.16
CA ALA A 83 10.51 0.89 -18.85
C ALA A 83 11.89 0.32 -18.43
N GLY A 84 11.92 -0.73 -17.58
CA GLY A 84 13.15 -1.42 -17.17
C GLY A 84 13.73 -0.97 -15.84
N ALA A 85 13.04 -0.11 -15.08
CA ALA A 85 13.45 0.19 -13.70
C ALA A 85 13.27 -1.04 -12.79
N ALA A 86 14.06 -1.10 -11.71
CA ALA A 86 13.91 -2.15 -10.71
C ALA A 86 12.61 -1.97 -9.91
N ASP A 87 11.82 -3.04 -9.79
CA ASP A 87 10.74 -3.11 -8.81
C ASP A 87 11.34 -3.18 -7.41
N LEU A 88 11.15 -2.13 -6.60
CA LEU A 88 11.68 -2.04 -5.24
C LEU A 88 10.90 -2.89 -4.22
N CYS A 89 9.73 -3.40 -4.63
CA CYS A 89 8.87 -4.21 -3.78
C CYS A 89 8.32 -5.43 -4.55
N PRO A 90 9.16 -6.28 -5.17
CA PRO A 90 8.71 -7.36 -6.04
C PRO A 90 7.95 -8.42 -5.25
N ALA A 91 7.15 -9.26 -5.90
CA ALA A 91 6.51 -10.41 -5.26
C ALA A 91 7.57 -11.44 -4.79
N GLY A 92 7.24 -12.25 -3.80
CA GLY A 92 8.08 -13.33 -3.29
C GLY A 92 8.61 -13.12 -1.87
N ARG A 93 9.51 -14.03 -1.49
CA ARG A 93 10.19 -14.11 -0.20
C ARG A 93 11.72 -14.17 -0.44
N PRO A 94 12.56 -13.57 0.42
CA PRO A 94 12.20 -12.72 1.56
C PRO A 94 11.58 -11.39 1.12
N ARG A 95 10.74 -10.78 1.97
CA ARG A 95 10.21 -9.44 1.73
C ARG A 95 11.33 -8.39 1.89
N PRO A 96 11.35 -7.34 1.06
CA PRO A 96 12.07 -6.12 1.41
C PRO A 96 11.65 -5.64 2.80
N ARG A 97 12.60 -5.05 3.53
CA ARG A 97 12.37 -4.55 4.89
C ARG A 97 12.69 -3.07 4.98
N ALA A 98 11.90 -2.34 5.76
CA ALA A 98 12.19 -0.96 6.16
C ALA A 98 12.01 -0.85 7.67
N HIS A 99 13.02 -0.29 8.35
CA HIS A 99 13.07 -0.21 9.82
C HIS A 99 12.81 -1.56 10.52
N GLY A 100 13.35 -2.65 9.97
CA GLY A 100 13.18 -4.01 10.48
C GLY A 100 11.84 -4.67 10.15
N LEU A 101 10.86 -3.93 9.63
CA LEU A 101 9.53 -4.42 9.28
C LEU A 101 9.46 -4.85 7.81
N PRO A 102 8.82 -5.98 7.48
CA PRO A 102 8.61 -6.39 6.10
C PRO A 102 7.60 -5.47 5.40
N VAL A 103 7.91 -5.11 4.15
CA VAL A 103 7.06 -4.26 3.31
C VAL A 103 6.06 -5.12 2.54
N PRO A 104 4.75 -4.92 2.73
CA PRO A 104 3.72 -5.61 1.95
C PRO A 104 3.89 -5.35 0.45
N TRP A 105 3.64 -6.37 -0.36
CA TRP A 105 3.74 -6.30 -1.82
C TRP A 105 2.84 -5.22 -2.43
N VAL A 106 1.68 -4.98 -1.83
CA VAL A 106 0.77 -3.90 -2.25
C VAL A 106 1.18 -2.51 -1.74
N THR A 107 2.28 -2.35 -1.00
CA THR A 107 2.74 -1.02 -0.57
C THR A 107 3.65 -0.43 -1.65
N PRO A 108 3.34 0.75 -2.21
CA PRO A 108 4.23 1.46 -3.11
C PRO A 108 5.56 1.79 -2.41
N VAL A 109 6.68 1.61 -3.10
CA VAL A 109 8.02 1.93 -2.59
C VAL A 109 8.74 2.78 -3.62
N THR A 110 9.32 3.89 -3.17
CA THR A 110 10.20 4.75 -3.99
C THR A 110 11.59 4.79 -3.38
N ARG A 111 12.61 5.13 -4.17
CA ARG A 111 13.97 5.36 -3.64
C ARG A 111 14.06 6.58 -2.75
N ALA A 112 13.25 7.61 -3.00
CA ALA A 112 13.32 8.88 -2.29
C ALA A 112 12.78 8.79 -0.86
N THR A 113 11.66 8.08 -0.66
CA THR A 113 10.95 8.04 0.63
C THR A 113 10.86 6.65 1.24
N GLY A 114 11.23 5.60 0.50
CA GLY A 114 11.00 4.23 0.91
C GLY A 114 9.52 3.84 0.77
N PRO A 115 8.99 2.95 1.64
CA PRO A 115 7.61 2.52 1.60
C PRO A 115 6.63 3.63 1.97
N LEU A 116 5.66 3.88 1.10
CA LEU A 116 4.54 4.78 1.34
C LEU A 116 3.45 4.04 2.11
N TRP A 117 3.62 3.88 3.42
CA TRP A 117 2.77 3.03 4.28
C TRP A 117 1.28 3.37 4.30
N ARG A 118 0.92 4.59 3.89
CA ARG A 118 -0.48 5.04 3.80
C ARG A 118 -1.10 4.81 2.42
N ASP A 119 -0.25 4.55 1.42
CA ASP A 119 -0.68 4.36 0.05
C ASP A 119 -0.81 2.89 -0.26
N LEU A 120 -1.60 2.63 -1.28
CA LEU A 120 -1.83 1.30 -1.82
C LEU A 120 -1.47 1.28 -3.30
N HIS A 121 -0.77 0.23 -3.68
CA HIS A 121 -0.53 -0.11 -5.06
C HIS A 121 -1.78 -0.77 -5.65
N THR A 122 -2.70 0.05 -6.17
CA THR A 122 -4.05 -0.39 -6.53
C THR A 122 -4.07 -1.52 -7.55
N ALA A 123 -3.22 -1.46 -8.59
CA ALA A 123 -3.09 -2.55 -9.55
C ALA A 123 -2.71 -3.90 -8.91
N ARG A 124 -1.79 -3.88 -7.93
CA ARG A 124 -1.40 -5.10 -7.19
C ARG A 124 -2.50 -5.60 -6.29
N LEU A 125 -3.25 -4.72 -5.62
CA LEU A 125 -4.42 -5.14 -4.84
C LEU A 125 -5.49 -5.76 -5.76
N ALA A 126 -5.80 -5.12 -6.89
CA ALA A 126 -6.74 -5.66 -7.87
C ALA A 126 -6.32 -7.06 -8.34
N ARG A 127 -5.03 -7.24 -8.67
CA ARG A 127 -4.48 -8.55 -9.00
C ARG A 127 -4.59 -9.54 -7.86
N ALA A 128 -4.30 -9.13 -6.62
CA ALA A 128 -4.49 -9.99 -5.45
C ALA A 128 -5.94 -10.47 -5.29
N GLN A 129 -6.90 -9.60 -5.59
CA GLN A 129 -8.33 -9.91 -5.52
C GLN A 129 -8.78 -10.87 -6.63
N LEU A 130 -8.31 -10.66 -7.86
CA LEU A 130 -8.69 -11.43 -9.04
C LEU A 130 -7.99 -12.79 -9.10
N GLU A 131 -6.69 -12.80 -8.84
CA GLU A 131 -5.81 -13.97 -9.00
C GLU A 131 -5.61 -14.73 -7.68
N SER A 132 -6.29 -14.33 -6.60
CA SER A 132 -6.14 -14.90 -5.25
C SER A 132 -4.70 -14.89 -4.73
N LEU A 133 -3.99 -13.77 -4.89
CA LEU A 133 -2.63 -13.59 -4.39
C LEU A 133 -2.63 -13.04 -2.96
N CYS A 134 -1.60 -13.38 -2.19
CA CYS A 134 -1.37 -12.82 -0.88
C CYS A 134 -1.05 -11.32 -0.97
N GLN A 135 -1.84 -10.48 -0.32
CA GLN A 135 -1.61 -9.02 -0.29
C GLN A 135 -0.21 -8.62 0.26
N VAL A 136 0.38 -9.45 1.12
CA VAL A 136 1.68 -9.16 1.75
C VAL A 136 2.87 -9.64 0.91
N CYS A 137 2.82 -10.85 0.33
CA CYS A 137 3.97 -11.39 -0.40
C CYS A 137 3.78 -11.48 -1.92
N GLY A 138 2.57 -11.26 -2.44
CA GLY A 138 2.28 -11.34 -3.88
C GLY A 138 2.29 -12.74 -4.48
N LEU A 139 2.45 -13.79 -3.66
CA LEU A 139 2.39 -15.19 -4.11
C LEU A 139 0.95 -15.73 -4.01
N GLY A 140 0.63 -16.75 -4.81
CA GLY A 140 -0.69 -17.40 -4.79
C GLY A 140 -1.06 -17.94 -3.40
N CYS A 141 -2.33 -17.75 -3.03
CA CYS A 141 -2.93 -18.39 -1.87
C CYS A 141 -3.70 -19.65 -2.29
N ASP A 142 -3.79 -20.60 -1.37
CA ASP A 142 -4.65 -21.76 -1.53
C ASP A 142 -6.14 -21.35 -1.53
N ARG A 143 -7.01 -22.32 -1.87
CA ARG A 143 -8.48 -22.13 -1.84
C ARG A 143 -9.00 -21.68 -0.47
N ARG A 144 -8.27 -22.01 0.60
CA ARG A 144 -8.49 -21.52 1.97
C ARG A 144 -7.37 -20.57 2.30
N PHE A 145 -7.73 -19.34 2.65
CA PHE A 145 -6.78 -18.28 2.94
C PHE A 145 -7.19 -17.53 4.19
N SER A 146 -6.23 -16.80 4.77
CA SER A 146 -6.47 -15.93 5.90
C SER A 146 -6.98 -14.57 5.46
N LEU A 147 -7.84 -13.98 6.29
CA LEU A 147 -8.26 -12.58 6.22
C LEU A 147 -8.12 -11.95 7.60
N ILE A 148 -7.87 -10.64 7.64
CA ILE A 148 -7.94 -9.86 8.87
C ILE A 148 -9.29 -9.12 8.88
N VAL A 149 -10.15 -9.48 9.82
CA VAL A 149 -11.53 -8.99 9.90
C VAL A 149 -11.79 -8.28 11.21
N ASP A 150 -12.54 -7.18 11.16
CA ASP A 150 -13.03 -6.48 12.35
C ASP A 150 -14.25 -7.21 12.97
N PRO A 151 -14.74 -6.78 14.15
CA PRO A 151 -15.91 -7.38 14.80
C PRO A 151 -17.21 -7.29 14.00
N HIS A 152 -17.29 -6.41 12.99
CA HIS A 152 -18.45 -6.24 12.12
C HIS A 152 -18.32 -7.02 10.81
N GLY A 153 -17.27 -7.83 10.67
CA GLY A 153 -17.00 -8.66 9.49
C GLY A 153 -16.40 -7.88 8.32
N HIS A 154 -15.98 -6.62 8.49
CA HIS A 154 -15.21 -5.92 7.46
C HIS A 154 -13.81 -6.50 7.37
N CYS A 155 -13.41 -6.85 6.16
CA CYS A 155 -12.04 -7.25 5.93
C CYS A 155 -11.15 -6.00 5.85
N LEU A 156 -10.27 -5.81 6.82
CA LEU A 156 -9.23 -4.77 6.75
C LEU A 156 -8.23 -5.04 5.62
N THR A 157 -8.11 -6.32 5.26
CA THR A 157 -7.40 -6.80 4.08
C THR A 157 -8.43 -7.13 3.02
N SER A 158 -8.55 -6.31 1.98
CA SER A 158 -9.47 -6.58 0.87
C SER A 158 -8.93 -7.64 -0.11
N ALA A 159 -8.00 -8.49 0.31
CA ALA A 159 -7.42 -9.57 -0.50
C ALA A 159 -6.92 -10.71 0.40
N PRO A 160 -6.67 -11.92 -0.16
CA PRO A 160 -6.19 -13.07 0.58
C PRO A 160 -4.85 -12.83 1.28
N LEU A 161 -4.60 -13.60 2.34
CA LEU A 161 -3.30 -13.71 3.00
C LEU A 161 -2.94 -15.16 3.25
N HIS A 162 -1.65 -15.49 3.18
CA HIS A 162 -1.14 -16.69 3.85
C HIS A 162 -1.26 -16.50 5.37
N GLU A 163 -1.43 -17.59 6.11
CA GLU A 163 -1.57 -17.55 7.56
C GLU A 163 -0.41 -16.83 8.26
N GLU A 164 0.82 -17.15 7.85
CA GLU A 164 2.03 -16.49 8.38
C GLU A 164 2.04 -14.99 8.07
N CYS A 165 1.62 -14.60 6.86
CA CYS A 165 1.54 -13.19 6.47
C CYS A 165 0.46 -12.44 7.27
N ALA A 166 -0.68 -13.09 7.57
CA ALA A 166 -1.72 -12.52 8.41
C ALA A 166 -1.27 -12.34 9.86
N ARG A 167 -0.58 -13.34 10.43
CA ARG A 167 -0.02 -13.28 11.78
C ARG A 167 1.00 -12.15 11.91
N LEU A 168 1.89 -12.04 10.94
CA LEU A 168 2.87 -10.97 10.85
C LEU A 168 2.18 -9.60 10.77
N ALA A 169 1.20 -9.44 9.88
CA ALA A 169 0.48 -8.18 9.73
C ALA A 169 -0.26 -7.77 11.02
N LEU A 170 -0.89 -8.71 11.73
CA LEU A 170 -1.51 -8.45 13.04
C LEU A 170 -0.50 -8.01 14.10
N ALA A 171 0.71 -8.58 14.08
CA ALA A 171 1.74 -8.28 15.08
C ALA A 171 2.36 -6.89 14.89
N VAL A 172 2.49 -6.41 13.65
CA VAL A 172 3.25 -5.19 13.34
C VAL A 172 2.40 -4.00 12.90
N CYS A 173 1.20 -4.24 12.35
CA CYS A 173 0.34 -3.18 11.87
C CYS A 173 -0.55 -2.65 13.00
N PRO A 174 -0.54 -1.34 13.29
CA PRO A 174 -1.40 -0.77 14.33
C PRO A 174 -2.89 -0.74 13.93
N ALA A 175 -3.23 -0.78 12.64
CA ALA A 175 -4.61 -0.68 12.17
C ALA A 175 -5.49 -1.86 12.65
N PRO A 176 -5.06 -3.13 12.50
CA PRO A 176 -5.78 -4.27 13.08
C PRO A 176 -6.02 -4.18 14.59
N SER A 177 -5.01 -3.77 15.37
CA SER A 177 -5.16 -3.63 16.83
C SER A 177 -6.23 -2.60 17.20
N ARG A 178 -6.22 -1.42 16.55
CA ARG A 178 -7.22 -0.36 16.76
C ARG A 178 -8.63 -0.79 16.38
N ALA A 179 -8.76 -1.61 15.35
CA ALA A 179 -10.03 -2.15 14.88
C ALA A 179 -10.50 -3.39 15.66
N ARG A 180 -9.73 -3.86 16.66
CA ARG A 180 -9.98 -5.14 17.37
C ARG A 180 -10.14 -6.32 16.41
N ALA A 181 -9.35 -6.30 15.33
CA ALA A 181 -9.45 -7.28 14.28
C ALA A 181 -8.83 -8.63 14.69
N ARG A 182 -9.32 -9.70 14.06
CA ARG A 182 -8.82 -11.06 14.20
C ARG A 182 -8.53 -11.68 12.85
N THR A 183 -7.73 -12.74 12.84
CA THR A 183 -7.60 -13.58 11.64
C THR A 183 -8.74 -14.58 11.57
N VAL A 184 -9.30 -14.75 10.37
CA VAL A 184 -10.21 -15.85 10.04
C VAL A 184 -9.68 -16.62 8.83
N THR A 185 -9.93 -17.92 8.79
CA THR A 185 -9.70 -18.72 7.59
C THR A 185 -11.00 -18.74 6.78
N ALA A 186 -10.92 -18.37 5.52
CA ALA A 186 -12.07 -18.25 4.63
C ALA A 186 -11.80 -18.88 3.26
N THR A 187 -12.87 -19.15 2.54
CA THR A 187 -12.90 -19.45 1.11
C THR A 187 -13.56 -18.31 0.35
N ARG A 188 -13.40 -18.26 -0.98
CA ARG A 188 -14.03 -17.21 -1.81
C ARG A 188 -15.55 -17.14 -1.64
N ALA A 189 -16.22 -18.29 -1.43
CA ALA A 189 -17.67 -18.36 -1.23
C ALA A 189 -18.16 -17.69 0.08
N GLN A 190 -17.25 -17.47 1.04
CA GLN A 190 -17.56 -16.80 2.31
C GLN A 190 -17.35 -15.28 2.25
N ILE A 191 -16.97 -14.73 1.08
CA ILE A 191 -16.65 -13.33 0.90
C ILE A 191 -17.74 -12.63 0.11
N HIS A 192 -18.30 -11.59 0.70
CA HIS A 192 -19.16 -10.64 0.01
C HIS A 192 -18.32 -9.47 -0.48
N THR A 193 -18.44 -9.14 -1.76
CA THR A 193 -17.71 -8.03 -2.38
C THR A 193 -18.65 -6.86 -2.66
N ARG A 194 -18.18 -5.64 -2.47
CA ARG A 194 -18.88 -4.42 -2.87
C ARG A 194 -17.96 -3.54 -3.72
N GLY A 195 -18.53 -2.96 -4.78
CA GLY A 195 -17.82 -2.16 -5.77
C GLY A 195 -17.25 -3.01 -6.91
N ASP A 196 -16.65 -2.33 -7.87
CA ASP A 196 -16.04 -2.92 -9.05
C ASP A 196 -14.52 -2.84 -8.97
N ILE A 197 -13.85 -3.62 -9.84
CA ILE A 197 -12.41 -3.50 -10.06
C ILE A 197 -12.23 -2.79 -11.40
N ALA A 198 -11.69 -1.58 -11.36
CA ALA A 198 -11.32 -0.77 -12.52
C ALA A 198 -9.98 -0.11 -12.20
N VAL A 199 -8.89 -0.77 -12.58
CA VAL A 199 -7.52 -0.43 -12.15
C VAL A 199 -7.11 0.95 -12.67
N GLU A 200 -7.51 1.27 -13.90
CA GLU A 200 -7.32 2.56 -14.55
C GLU A 200 -8.00 3.73 -13.82
N LEU A 201 -9.07 3.43 -13.07
CA LEU A 201 -9.77 4.38 -12.20
C LEU A 201 -9.34 4.26 -10.72
N ALA A 202 -8.31 3.47 -10.43
CA ALA A 202 -7.87 3.14 -9.08
C ALA A 202 -8.98 2.55 -8.19
N MET A 203 -9.95 1.82 -8.78
CA MET A 203 -11.05 1.19 -8.06
C MET A 203 -10.75 -0.28 -7.76
N THR A 204 -11.00 -0.69 -6.52
CA THR A 204 -10.92 -2.08 -6.07
C THR A 204 -12.15 -2.43 -5.24
N GLN A 205 -12.37 -3.73 -5.03
CA GLN A 205 -13.46 -4.19 -4.20
C GLN A 205 -13.18 -3.99 -2.71
N THR A 206 -14.24 -3.74 -1.96
CA THR A 206 -14.24 -3.92 -0.50
C THR A 206 -14.80 -5.29 -0.17
N TRP A 207 -14.18 -5.98 0.79
CA TRP A 207 -14.56 -7.34 1.15
C TRP A 207 -15.21 -7.36 2.54
N ARG A 208 -16.25 -8.17 2.68
CA ARG A 208 -16.87 -8.53 3.97
C ARG A 208 -16.88 -10.04 4.13
N TYR A 209 -16.50 -10.51 5.30
CA TYR A 209 -16.54 -11.92 5.66
C TYR A 209 -17.91 -12.29 6.22
N LYS A 210 -18.49 -13.38 5.69
CA LYS A 210 -19.72 -13.97 6.21
C LYS A 210 -19.35 -15.19 7.06
N GLU A 211 -19.60 -15.10 8.35
CA GLU A 211 -19.38 -16.22 9.26
C GLU A 211 -20.34 -17.37 8.88
N PRO A 212 -19.85 -18.63 8.80
CA PRO A 212 -20.72 -19.77 8.57
C PRO A 212 -21.75 -19.87 9.69
N ARG A 213 -23.02 -20.12 9.33
CA ARG A 213 -24.07 -20.33 10.34
C ARG A 213 -23.73 -21.59 11.13
N SER A 214 -23.50 -21.44 12.43
CA SER A 214 -23.36 -22.56 13.36
C SER A 214 -24.66 -23.39 13.34
N GLY A 215 -24.69 -24.49 12.59
CA GLY A 215 -25.89 -25.34 12.47
C GLY A 215 -26.07 -26.12 11.17
N ALA A 216 -25.15 -26.03 10.21
CA ALA A 216 -25.14 -26.91 9.03
C ALA A 216 -23.98 -27.91 9.13
N THR A 217 -24.20 -28.96 9.91
CA THR A 217 -23.40 -30.20 9.92
C THR A 217 -24.36 -31.37 9.86
#